data_AF-A0A6B0XI82-F1
#
_entry.id   AF-A0A6B0XI82-F1
#
_cell.length_a   1.000
_cell.length_b   1.000
_cell.length_c   1.000
_cell.angle_alpha   90.00
_cell.angle_beta   90.00
_cell.angle_gamma   90.00
#
_symmetry.space_group_name_H-M   'P 1'
#
loop_
_entity.id
_entity.type
_entity.pdbx_description
1 polymer ?
#
loop_
_entity_poly.entity_id
_entity_poly.type
_entity_poly.pdbx_seq_one_letter_code
_entity_poly.pdbx_strand_id
1 'polypeptide(L)'
;MPSSPSAELRLGRSSVASSLLDASALLALIQSEPGAEVVFSALSDGAAMSAVNVEEVAARLTHEGWSEPAVAYSLATLGVDILPFDSDMALRSGALRPATAAAGLGLGDRACLATATAHGLPALTADRAWLKLNLPGVEIRPIR
;
A
#
# COMPACT_ATOMS: atom_id res chain seq x y z
N MET A 1 -8.00 32.68 17.50
CA MET A 1 -8.45 31.39 16.94
C MET A 1 -7.23 30.51 16.82
N PRO A 2 -7.18 29.32 17.44
CA PRO A 2 -6.03 28.46 17.28
C PRO A 2 -6.07 27.83 15.88
N SER A 3 -4.98 27.97 15.16
CA SER A 3 -4.69 27.40 13.85
C SER A 3 -4.85 25.88 13.85
N SER A 4 -5.53 25.36 12.82
CA SER A 4 -5.68 23.93 12.55
C SER A 4 -4.31 23.26 12.48
N PRO A 5 -4.08 22.10 13.13
CA PRO A 5 -2.83 21.39 12.98
C PRO A 5 -2.81 20.76 11.58
N SER A 6 -1.85 21.15 10.76
CA SER A 6 -1.50 20.40 9.55
C SER A 6 -1.16 18.97 9.96
N ALA A 7 -1.88 17.99 9.43
CA ALA A 7 -1.60 16.59 9.64
C ALA A 7 -0.27 16.26 8.94
N GLU A 8 0.84 16.45 9.65
CA GLU A 8 2.16 16.04 9.16
C GLU A 8 2.13 14.52 8.94
N LEU A 9 2.24 14.12 7.68
CA LEU A 9 2.55 12.75 7.30
C LEU A 9 3.74 12.28 8.13
N ARG A 10 3.51 11.27 8.97
CA ARG A 10 4.56 10.72 9.82
C ARG A 10 5.55 9.98 8.93
N LEU A 11 6.65 10.65 8.56
CA LEU A 11 7.82 9.94 8.06
C LEU A 11 8.44 9.17 9.23
N GLY A 12 8.26 7.85 9.20
CA GLY A 12 9.04 6.88 9.96
C GLY A 12 8.83 6.92 11.46
N ARG A 13 7.79 6.21 11.95
CA ARG A 13 7.89 5.63 13.29
C ARG A 13 8.76 4.39 13.22
N SER A 14 9.70 4.28 14.16
CA SER A 14 10.56 3.10 14.35
C SER A 14 9.80 1.92 14.98
N SER A 15 8.58 1.61 14.51
CA SER A 15 7.99 0.28 14.66
C SER A 15 8.26 -0.48 13.38
N VAL A 16 8.80 -1.70 13.49
CA VAL A 16 8.94 -2.58 12.34
C VAL A 16 7.54 -2.83 11.82
N ALA A 17 7.20 -2.31 10.64
CA ALA A 17 5.93 -2.60 10.00
C ALA A 17 5.74 -4.12 9.94
N SER A 18 4.53 -4.59 10.19
CA SER A 18 4.17 -6.02 10.19
C SER A 18 3.75 -6.50 8.81
N SER A 19 3.41 -5.56 7.91
CA SER A 19 2.91 -5.83 6.57
C SER A 19 3.04 -4.62 5.66
N LEU A 20 3.02 -4.88 4.35
CA LEU A 20 2.91 -3.86 3.31
C LEU A 20 1.53 -3.97 2.64
N LEU A 21 0.76 -2.89 2.63
CA LEU A 21 -0.52 -2.83 1.94
C LEU A 21 -0.31 -2.41 0.48
N ASP A 22 -1.01 -3.07 -0.44
CA ASP A 22 -1.22 -2.50 -1.77
C ASP A 22 -2.36 -1.46 -1.75
N ALA A 23 -2.56 -0.77 -2.88
CA ALA A 23 -3.62 0.23 -3.00
C ALA A 23 -5.02 -0.38 -2.87
N SER A 24 -5.24 -1.58 -3.41
CA SER A 24 -6.54 -2.26 -3.39
C SER A 24 -6.98 -2.64 -1.97
N ALA A 25 -6.04 -2.98 -1.09
CA ALA A 25 -6.29 -3.30 0.30
C ALA A 25 -6.71 -2.05 1.08
N LEU A 26 -5.96 -0.94 0.96
CA LEU A 26 -6.35 0.29 1.66
C LEU A 26 -7.68 0.84 1.14
N LEU A 27 -7.92 0.79 -0.17
CA LEU A 27 -9.20 1.20 -0.77
C LEU A 27 -10.37 0.33 -0.28
N ALA A 28 -10.16 -0.96 -0.04
CA ALA A 28 -11.19 -1.82 0.53
C ALA A 28 -11.60 -1.36 1.94
N LEU A 29 -10.64 -0.94 2.77
CA LEU A 29 -10.95 -0.35 4.07
C LEU A 29 -11.72 0.97 3.93
N ILE A 30 -11.22 1.91 3.11
CA ILE A 30 -11.83 3.24 2.95
C ILE A 30 -13.27 3.14 2.43
N GLN A 31 -13.52 2.23 1.50
CA GLN A 31 -14.82 2.04 0.88
C GLN A 31 -15.73 1.04 1.63
N SER A 32 -15.29 0.53 2.79
CA SER A 32 -16.04 -0.46 3.58
C SER A 32 -16.39 -1.73 2.78
N GLU A 33 -15.46 -2.20 1.95
CA GLU A 33 -15.57 -3.46 1.21
C GLU A 33 -15.20 -4.68 2.08
N PRO A 34 -15.57 -5.91 1.66
CA PRO A 34 -15.10 -7.13 2.31
C PRO A 34 -13.57 -7.16 2.47
N GLY A 35 -13.08 -7.64 3.62
CA GLY A 35 -11.66 -7.66 3.97
C GLY A 35 -11.15 -6.39 4.68
N ALA A 36 -12.00 -5.36 4.83
CA ALA A 36 -11.66 -4.13 5.56
C ALA A 36 -11.17 -4.39 6.98
N GLU A 37 -11.75 -5.37 7.68
CA GLU A 37 -11.37 -5.77 9.04
C GLU A 37 -9.92 -6.31 9.11
N VAL A 38 -9.47 -7.03 8.08
CA VAL A 38 -8.10 -7.53 7.98
C VAL A 38 -7.12 -6.37 7.86
N VAL A 39 -7.47 -5.39 7.02
CA VAL A 39 -6.65 -4.18 6.80
C VAL A 39 -6.62 -3.30 8.04
N PHE A 40 -7.75 -3.14 8.73
CA PHE A 40 -7.83 -2.40 9.99
C PHE A 40 -6.95 -3.03 11.09
N SER A 41 -6.95 -4.37 11.19
CA SER A 41 -6.06 -5.08 12.11
C SER A 41 -4.60 -4.86 11.73
N ALA A 42 -4.25 -4.97 10.44
CA ALA A 42 -2.88 -4.75 9.97
C ALA A 42 -2.37 -3.33 10.28
N LEU A 43 -3.21 -2.30 10.10
CA LEU A 43 -2.88 -0.92 10.49
C LEU A 43 -2.65 -0.79 12.00
N SER A 44 -3.46 -1.49 12.82
CA SER A 44 -3.31 -1.51 14.29
C SER A 44 -2.01 -2.18 14.73
N ASP A 45 -1.56 -3.21 14.00
CA ASP A 45 -0.30 -3.92 14.19
C ASP A 45 0.91 -3.18 13.57
N GLY A 46 0.67 -2.02 12.96
CA GLY A 46 1.66 -1.22 12.23
C GLY A 46 1.85 -1.73 10.81
N ALA A 47 1.13 -1.17 9.84
CA ALA A 47 1.30 -1.47 8.42
C ALA A 47 1.95 -0.30 7.68
N ALA A 48 2.64 -0.63 6.58
CA ALA A 48 3.26 0.34 5.70
C ALA A 48 2.69 0.26 4.27
N MET A 49 2.99 1.26 3.45
CA MET A 49 2.68 1.29 2.02
C MET A 49 3.85 1.89 1.24
N SER A 50 4.06 1.43 0.00
CA SER A 50 4.94 2.13 -0.93
C SER A 50 4.31 3.47 -1.34
N ALA A 51 5.13 4.51 -1.51
CA ALA A 51 4.68 5.81 -2.01
C ALA A 51 3.94 5.71 -3.36
N VAL A 52 4.28 4.73 -4.20
CA VAL A 52 3.56 4.47 -5.47
C VAL A 52 2.12 4.00 -5.22
N ASN A 53 1.92 3.13 -4.23
CA ASN A 53 0.56 2.67 -3.90
C ASN A 53 -0.26 3.76 -3.19
N VAL A 54 0.40 4.65 -2.43
CA VAL A 54 -0.27 5.84 -1.87
C VAL A 54 -0.76 6.76 -3.00
N GLU A 55 0.04 6.94 -4.05
CA GLU A 55 -0.38 7.68 -5.24
C GLU A 55 -1.61 7.05 -5.90
N GLU A 56 -1.64 5.73 -6.09
CA GLU A 56 -2.79 5.04 -6.68
C GLU A 56 -4.07 5.22 -5.85
N VAL A 57 -3.96 5.17 -4.51
CA VAL A 57 -5.09 5.45 -3.59
C VAL A 57 -5.56 6.90 -3.76
N ALA A 58 -4.63 7.85 -3.73
CA ALA A 58 -4.95 9.27 -3.84
C ALA A 58 -5.59 9.60 -5.20
N ALA A 59 -5.06 9.04 -6.28
CA ALA A 59 -5.61 9.19 -7.63
C ALA A 59 -7.02 8.60 -7.72
N ARG A 60 -7.26 7.42 -7.15
CA ARG A 60 -8.60 6.79 -7.12
C ARG A 60 -9.61 7.64 -6.38
N LEU A 61 -9.31 8.07 -5.15
CA LEU A 61 -10.23 8.87 -4.34
C LEU A 61 -10.51 10.23 -4.98
N THR A 62 -9.49 10.87 -5.56
CA THR A 62 -9.66 12.13 -6.29
C THR A 62 -10.56 11.94 -7.51
N HIS A 63 -10.40 10.84 -8.25
CA HIS A 63 -11.27 10.48 -9.36
C HIS A 63 -12.73 10.28 -8.92
N GLU A 64 -12.95 9.77 -7.71
CA GLU A 64 -14.26 9.61 -7.08
C GLU A 64 -14.83 10.91 -6.47
N GLY A 65 -14.12 12.03 -6.62
CA GLY A 65 -14.59 13.37 -6.24
C GLY A 65 -14.14 13.84 -4.86
N TRP A 66 -13.22 13.12 -4.20
CA TRP A 66 -12.61 13.59 -2.96
C TRP A 66 -11.67 14.78 -3.26
N SER A 67 -11.62 15.74 -2.34
CA SER A 67 -10.65 16.82 -2.43
C SER A 67 -9.26 16.37 -1.96
N GLU A 68 -8.21 16.96 -2.50
CA GLU A 68 -6.83 16.66 -2.09
C GLU A 68 -6.62 16.80 -0.56
N PRO A 69 -7.14 17.84 0.12
CA PRO A 69 -7.10 17.90 1.60
C PRO A 69 -7.82 16.75 2.30
N ALA A 70 -8.95 16.27 1.77
CA ALA A 70 -9.68 15.15 2.35
C ALA A 70 -8.89 13.85 2.20
N VAL A 71 -8.29 13.61 1.04
CA VAL A 71 -7.41 12.47 0.77
C VAL A 71 -6.20 12.50 1.71
N ALA A 72 -5.51 13.62 1.79
CA ALA A 72 -4.34 13.79 2.66
C ALA A 72 -4.69 13.56 4.13
N TYR A 73 -5.82 14.12 4.59
CA TYR A 73 -6.31 13.91 5.95
C TYR A 73 -6.60 12.43 6.23
N SER A 74 -7.32 11.74 5.33
CA SER A 74 -7.61 10.32 5.48
C SER A 74 -6.35 9.48 5.57
N LEU A 75 -5.39 9.67 4.66
CA LEU A 75 -4.11 8.94 4.68
C LEU A 75 -3.32 9.18 5.97
N ALA A 76 -3.28 10.43 6.45
CA ALA A 76 -2.58 10.77 7.69
C ALA A 76 -3.27 10.18 8.94
N THR A 77 -4.60 10.14 8.96
CA THR A 77 -5.37 9.61 10.11
C THR A 77 -5.36 8.08 10.22
N LEU A 78 -5.23 7.37 9.10
CA LEU A 78 -5.15 5.91 9.08
C LEU A 78 -3.85 5.36 9.67
N GLY A 79 -2.83 6.22 9.86
CA GLY A 79 -1.60 5.85 10.55
C GLY A 79 -0.70 4.88 9.77
N VAL A 80 -0.85 4.84 8.45
CA VAL A 80 -0.01 4.03 7.56
C VAL A 80 1.37 4.66 7.39
N ASP A 81 2.43 3.87 7.61
CA ASP A 81 3.79 4.32 7.35
C ASP A 81 4.06 4.32 5.83
N ILE A 82 4.60 5.40 5.29
CA ILE A 82 4.91 5.49 3.86
C ILE A 82 6.38 5.21 3.62
N LEU A 83 6.66 4.17 2.85
CA LEU A 83 8.00 3.78 2.43
C LEU A 83 8.34 4.45 1.08
N PRO A 84 9.56 5.00 0.94
CA PRO A 84 9.98 5.65 -0.30
C PRO A 84 10.11 4.63 -1.44
N PHE A 85 9.80 5.08 -2.66
CA PHE A 85 10.07 4.32 -3.87
C PHE A 85 11.26 4.94 -4.61
N ASP A 86 12.45 4.48 -4.25
CA ASP A 86 13.72 5.00 -4.79
C ASP A 86 14.20 4.21 -6.01
N SER A 87 15.43 4.49 -6.45
CA SER A 87 16.04 3.81 -7.59
C SER A 87 16.22 2.29 -7.39
N ASP A 88 16.47 1.83 -6.16
CA ASP A 88 16.61 0.39 -5.89
C ASP A 88 15.24 -0.29 -6.03
N MET A 89 14.19 0.31 -5.47
CA MET A 89 12.81 -0.19 -5.60
C MET A 89 12.33 -0.16 -7.05
N ALA A 90 12.69 0.88 -7.81
CA ALA A 90 12.38 1.00 -9.23
C ALA A 90 12.99 -0.16 -10.05
N LEU A 91 14.26 -0.48 -9.84
CA LEU A 91 14.94 -1.57 -10.54
C LEU A 91 14.36 -2.94 -10.16
N ARG A 92 14.11 -3.18 -8.87
CA ARG A 92 13.50 -4.43 -8.37
C ARG A 92 12.09 -4.62 -8.92
N SER A 93 11.27 -3.57 -8.88
CA SER A 93 9.92 -3.57 -9.44
C SER A 93 9.94 -3.85 -10.95
N GLY A 94 10.86 -3.23 -11.69
CA GLY A 94 11.05 -3.51 -13.11
C GLY A 94 11.41 -4.97 -13.40
N ALA A 95 12.29 -5.56 -12.59
CA ALA A 95 12.74 -6.95 -12.74
C ALA A 95 11.62 -7.98 -12.52
N LEU A 96 10.53 -7.63 -11.83
CA LEU A 96 9.38 -8.52 -11.63
C LEU A 96 8.51 -8.68 -12.89
N ARG A 97 8.65 -7.81 -13.90
CA ARG A 97 7.74 -7.80 -15.07
C ARG A 97 7.62 -9.14 -15.79
N PRO A 98 8.69 -9.92 -16.07
CA PRO A 98 8.56 -11.21 -16.75
C PRO A 98 7.71 -12.21 -15.95
N ALA A 99 7.82 -12.20 -14.63
CA ALA A 99 7.11 -13.13 -13.75
C ALA A 99 5.64 -12.71 -13.52
N THR A 100 5.32 -11.43 -13.63
CA THR A 100 3.98 -10.92 -13.29
C THR A 100 3.14 -10.50 -14.50
N ALA A 101 3.71 -10.40 -15.70
CA ALA A 101 3.00 -9.93 -16.89
C ALA A 101 1.79 -10.81 -17.25
N ALA A 102 1.92 -12.14 -17.14
CA ALA A 102 0.84 -13.07 -17.45
C ALA A 102 -0.36 -12.96 -16.48
N ALA A 103 -0.13 -12.45 -15.27
CA ALA A 103 -1.16 -12.17 -14.28
C ALA A 103 -1.73 -10.75 -14.41
N GLY A 104 -1.23 -9.94 -15.34
CA GLY A 104 -1.75 -8.59 -15.62
C GLY A 104 -1.28 -7.49 -14.66
N LEU A 105 -0.30 -7.76 -13.79
CA LEU A 105 0.12 -6.79 -12.77
C LEU A 105 0.65 -5.49 -13.39
N GLY A 106 0.21 -4.37 -12.82
CA GLY A 106 0.59 -3.00 -13.12
C GLY A 106 1.90 -2.54 -12.47
N LEU A 107 2.17 -1.24 -12.55
CA LEU A 107 3.33 -0.62 -11.90
C LEU A 107 3.21 -0.69 -10.37
N GLY A 108 2.07 -0.26 -9.80
CA GLY A 108 1.85 -0.25 -8.36
C GLY A 108 1.90 -1.63 -7.73
N ASP A 109 1.41 -2.66 -8.43
CA ASP A 109 1.51 -4.04 -7.93
C ASP A 109 2.96 -4.49 -7.78
N ARG A 110 3.77 -4.26 -8.81
CA ARG A 110 5.21 -4.59 -8.77
C ARG A 110 5.97 -3.70 -7.78
N ALA A 111 5.55 -2.44 -7.61
CA ALA A 111 6.13 -1.55 -6.62
C ALA A 111 5.88 -2.05 -5.20
N CYS A 112 4.64 -2.47 -4.89
CA CYS A 112 4.28 -3.10 -3.63
C CYS A 112 5.11 -4.37 -3.40
N LEU A 113 5.09 -5.31 -4.36
CA LEU A 113 5.85 -6.57 -4.23
C LEU A 113 7.35 -6.35 -4.04
N ALA A 114 7.97 -5.44 -4.79
CA ALA A 114 9.39 -5.13 -4.65
C ALA A 114 9.72 -4.52 -3.29
N THR A 115 8.88 -3.60 -2.81
CA THR A 115 9.03 -2.95 -1.49
C THR A 115 8.86 -3.99 -0.38
N ALA A 116 7.85 -4.86 -0.47
CA ALA A 116 7.58 -5.90 0.50
C ALA A 116 8.78 -6.88 0.62
N THR A 117 9.29 -7.35 -0.51
CA THR A 117 10.49 -8.19 -0.56
C THR A 117 11.70 -7.52 0.07
N ALA A 118 11.95 -6.24 -0.23
CA ALA A 118 13.13 -5.51 0.26
C ALA A 118 13.11 -5.30 1.78
N HIS A 119 11.91 -5.18 2.36
CA HIS A 119 11.71 -4.97 3.79
C HIS A 119 11.39 -6.26 4.55
N GLY A 120 11.32 -7.41 3.88
CA GLY A 120 10.97 -8.70 4.51
C GLY A 120 9.53 -8.73 5.04
N LEU A 121 8.62 -8.02 4.38
CA LEU A 121 7.22 -7.87 4.81
C LEU A 121 6.30 -8.75 3.96
N PRO A 122 5.21 -9.28 4.55
CA PRO A 122 4.10 -9.83 3.77
C PRO A 122 3.35 -8.71 3.05
N ALA A 123 2.93 -8.95 1.81
CA ALA A 123 2.14 -8.03 1.01
C ALA A 123 0.64 -8.38 1.12
N LEU A 124 -0.17 -7.41 1.53
CA LEU A 124 -1.63 -7.53 1.62
C LEU A 124 -2.29 -6.93 0.38
N THR A 125 -3.22 -7.68 -0.20
CA THR A 125 -3.89 -7.31 -1.45
C THR A 125 -5.35 -7.76 -1.47
N ALA A 126 -6.21 -7.00 -2.16
CA ALA A 126 -7.55 -7.44 -2.55
C ALA A 126 -7.58 -8.07 -3.96
N ASP A 127 -6.47 -8.02 -4.71
CA ASP A 127 -6.36 -8.59 -6.04
C ASP A 127 -5.96 -10.07 -6.01
N ARG A 128 -6.95 -10.92 -6.31
CA ARG A 128 -6.76 -12.37 -6.36
C ARG A 128 -5.84 -12.84 -7.50
N ALA A 129 -5.52 -12.00 -8.49
CA ALA A 129 -4.55 -12.34 -9.53
C ALA A 129 -3.17 -12.66 -8.94
N TRP A 130 -2.82 -12.02 -7.82
CA TRP A 130 -1.54 -12.21 -7.14
C TRP A 130 -1.38 -13.62 -6.56
N LEU A 131 -2.46 -14.31 -6.21
CA LEU A 131 -2.43 -15.65 -5.62
C LEU A 131 -1.93 -16.74 -6.57
N LYS A 132 -1.81 -16.42 -7.86
CA LYS A 132 -1.25 -17.31 -8.89
C LYS A 132 0.27 -17.15 -9.04
N LEU A 133 0.85 -16.13 -8.39
CA LEU A 133 2.26 -15.83 -8.47
C LEU A 133 3.05 -16.73 -7.52
N ASN A 134 4.22 -17.17 -7.99
CA ASN A 134 5.20 -17.84 -7.15
C ASN A 134 6.48 -17.01 -7.15
N LEU A 135 6.53 -15.98 -6.31
CA LEU A 135 7.65 -15.06 -6.21
C LEU A 135 8.48 -15.38 -4.96
N PRO A 136 9.81 -15.56 -5.10
CA PRO A 136 10.66 -15.76 -3.93
C PRO A 136 10.79 -14.46 -3.13
N GLY A 137 10.82 -14.59 -1.79
CA GLY A 137 11.14 -13.48 -0.90
C GLY A 137 9.98 -12.57 -0.49
N VAL A 138 8.75 -12.88 -0.92
CA VAL A 138 7.54 -12.18 -0.46
C VAL A 138 6.41 -13.17 -0.21
N GLU A 139 5.77 -13.02 0.94
CA GLU A 139 4.51 -13.71 1.25
C GLU A 139 3.34 -12.83 0.77
N ILE A 140 2.42 -13.38 -0.01
CA ILE A 140 1.22 -12.69 -0.46
C ILE A 140 0.04 -13.14 0.41
N ARG A 141 -0.62 -12.19 1.08
CA ARG A 141 -1.79 -12.45 1.93
C ARG A 141 -3.02 -11.75 1.34
N PRO A 142 -4.02 -12.49 0.81
CA PRO A 142 -5.26 -11.88 0.37
C PRO A 142 -6.03 -11.37 1.59
N ILE A 143 -6.70 -10.24 1.45
CA ILE A 143 -7.62 -9.74 2.49
C ILE A 143 -9.02 -10.39 2.38
N ARG A 144 -9.33 -11.06 1.27
CA ARG A 144 -10.62 -11.72 0.98
C ARG A 144 -10.57 -12.78 -0.13
#